data_AF-C6BXV6-F1
#
_entry.id   AF-C6BXV6-F1
#
_cell.length_a   1.000
_cell.length_b   1.000
_cell.length_c   1.000
_cell.angle_alpha   90.00
_cell.angle_beta   90.00
_cell.angle_gamma   90.00
#
_symmetry.space_group_name_H-M   'P 1'
#
loop_
_entity.id
_entity.type
_entity.pdbx_description
1 polymer ?
#
loop_
_entity_poly.entity_id
_entity_poly.type
_entity_poly.pdbx_seq_one_letter_code
_entity_poly.pdbx_strand_id
1 'polypeptide(L)'
;MKNLEDLKKQIKDGLSELDVVIGWTDSFDPLHATPHFMRSEADVDKLKVDALSVHNLATYLPSLKGKKVGIVVKGCDSRSVVELLQENLIKREDVTIFGFGCTGVVDQVKIRRAVGDVGQVEACELSDSEVKLTVDGKEHKLPLADMLSDKCQTCRYPNAVLSDQFVGEEIKATASFEDGYKDLEEFEAKSTEEKFAFWLGEMDRCIRCYACRNACPMCVCRDHCVAQSRDPHWLSQEAHVRDKWMFQVIHAYHLTGRCTECGECQRACPVDIPILLFKKKFNKEIKEVFDYEAGLDPKATPPLQTFKIEEPTIKEKEW
;
A
#
# COMPACT_ATOMS: atom_id res chain seq x y z
N MET A 1 4.01 15.41 10.81
CA MET A 1 2.57 15.74 11.00
C MET A 1 2.46 16.72 12.15
N LYS A 2 1.40 17.54 12.21
CA LYS A 2 1.21 18.55 13.28
C LYS A 2 1.14 17.96 14.69
N ASN A 3 0.57 16.76 14.82
CA ASN A 3 0.32 16.10 16.11
C ASN A 3 1.31 14.95 16.41
N LEU A 4 2.56 15.06 15.93
CA LEU A 4 3.56 14.00 16.11
C LEU A 4 3.91 13.77 17.59
N GLU A 5 3.99 14.83 18.38
CA GLU A 5 4.33 14.72 19.80
C GLU A 5 3.21 14.05 20.62
N ASP A 6 1.95 14.30 20.26
CA ASP A 6 0.80 13.59 20.87
C ASP A 6 0.83 12.10 20.53
N LEU A 7 1.18 11.75 19.29
CA LEU A 7 1.38 10.35 18.88
C LEU A 7 2.52 9.69 19.64
N LYS A 8 3.66 10.36 19.76
CA LYS A 8 4.80 9.84 20.55
C LYS A 8 4.41 9.61 22.00
N LYS A 9 3.69 10.55 22.61
CA LYS A 9 3.19 10.42 23.98
C LYS A 9 2.27 9.20 24.12
N GLN A 10 1.27 9.07 23.25
CA GLN A 10 0.36 7.93 23.23
C GLN A 10 1.10 6.58 23.10
N ILE A 11 2.12 6.53 22.24
CA ILE A 11 2.95 5.33 22.07
C ILE A 11 3.74 5.04 23.34
N LYS A 12 4.37 6.04 23.97
CA LYS A 12 5.14 5.87 25.23
C LYS A 12 4.24 5.37 26.36
N ASP A 13 3.05 5.92 26.49
CA ASP A 13 2.08 5.51 27.52
C ASP A 13 1.66 4.03 27.38
N GLY A 14 1.62 3.50 26.15
CA GLY A 14 1.30 2.09 25.87
C GLY A 14 2.51 1.16 25.74
N LEU A 15 3.74 1.69 25.73
CA LEU A 15 4.94 0.94 25.32
C LEU A 15 5.27 -0.22 26.25
N SER A 16 4.99 -0.10 27.56
CA SER A 16 5.26 -1.15 28.55
C SER A 16 4.46 -2.43 28.34
N GLU A 17 3.32 -2.35 27.64
CA GLU A 17 2.43 -3.48 27.36
C GLU A 17 2.71 -4.14 26.01
N LEU A 18 3.65 -3.60 25.23
CA LEU A 18 3.93 -3.99 23.86
C LEU A 18 5.37 -4.50 23.72
N ASP A 19 5.57 -5.58 22.97
CA ASP A 19 6.91 -6.12 22.68
C ASP A 19 7.67 -5.22 21.68
N VAL A 20 6.94 -4.51 20.81
CA VAL A 20 7.47 -3.59 19.80
C VAL A 20 6.38 -2.70 19.24
N VAL A 21 6.72 -1.46 18.87
CA VAL A 21 5.86 -0.57 18.08
C VAL A 21 6.50 -0.28 16.73
N ILE A 22 5.77 -0.45 15.63
CA ILE A 22 6.27 -0.23 14.28
C ILE A 22 5.79 1.13 13.76
N GLY A 23 6.71 1.97 13.32
CA GLY A 23 6.48 3.28 12.73
C GLY A 23 7.47 3.58 11.61
N TRP A 24 7.82 4.85 11.41
CA TRP A 24 8.86 5.27 10.48
C TRP A 24 9.92 6.12 11.19
N THR A 25 11.12 6.15 10.62
CA THR A 25 12.23 7.03 11.03
C THR A 25 12.92 7.55 9.77
N ASP A 26 13.81 8.54 9.92
CA ASP A 26 14.70 8.96 8.84
C ASP A 26 15.52 7.79 8.27
N SER A 27 15.69 7.78 6.95
CA SER A 27 16.58 6.85 6.24
C SER A 27 18.04 7.32 6.33
N PHE A 28 18.92 6.61 5.64
CA PHE A 28 20.31 7.04 5.44
C PHE A 28 20.42 8.29 4.53
N ASP A 29 19.38 8.56 3.74
CA ASP A 29 19.29 9.71 2.83
C ASP A 29 18.10 10.61 3.17
N PRO A 30 18.13 11.90 2.77
CA PRO A 30 17.08 12.86 3.13
C PRO A 30 15.72 12.60 2.49
N LEU A 31 15.68 11.86 1.37
CA LEU A 31 14.48 11.71 0.55
C LEU A 31 13.61 10.50 0.95
N HIS A 32 14.08 9.66 1.87
CA HIS A 32 13.37 8.47 2.29
C HIS A 32 13.14 8.42 3.81
N ALA A 33 12.01 7.81 4.18
CA ALA A 33 11.79 7.29 5.52
C ALA A 33 11.80 5.76 5.47
N THR A 34 12.29 5.12 6.53
CA THR A 34 12.39 3.67 6.64
C THR A 34 11.52 3.14 7.78
N PRO A 35 10.96 1.92 7.68
CA PRO A 35 10.30 1.27 8.80
C PRO A 35 11.18 1.22 10.05
N HIS A 36 10.61 1.58 11.19
CA HIS A 36 11.29 1.66 12.48
C HIS A 36 10.59 0.79 13.51
N PHE A 37 11.37 0.04 14.30
CA PHE A 37 10.86 -0.92 15.29
C PHE A 37 11.27 -0.46 16.69
N MET A 38 10.36 0.23 17.37
CA MET A 38 10.58 0.92 18.63
C MET A 38 10.35 -0.01 19.82
N ARG A 39 11.31 -0.07 20.76
CA ARG A 39 11.23 -0.90 22.00
C ARG A 39 11.54 -0.10 23.27
N SER A 40 11.93 1.15 23.12
CA SER A 40 12.25 2.06 24.21
C SER A 40 11.72 3.45 23.89
N GLU A 41 11.53 4.29 24.91
CA GLU A 41 11.12 5.69 24.68
C GLU A 41 12.10 6.43 23.77
N ALA A 42 13.40 6.13 23.88
CA ALA A 42 14.44 6.70 23.02
C ALA A 42 14.30 6.29 21.55
N ASP A 43 13.70 5.12 21.27
CA ASP A 43 13.34 4.76 19.89
C ASP A 43 12.12 5.54 19.41
N VAL A 44 11.14 5.78 20.30
CA VAL A 44 9.94 6.57 20.01
C VAL A 44 10.29 8.03 19.70
N ASP A 45 11.31 8.58 20.34
CA ASP A 45 11.78 9.94 20.06
C ASP A 45 12.24 10.13 18.61
N LYS A 46 12.71 9.06 17.96
CA LYS A 46 13.13 9.02 16.55
C LYS A 46 11.96 8.81 15.58
N LEU A 47 10.74 8.63 16.07
CA LEU A 47 9.56 8.45 15.23
C LEU A 47 9.36 9.68 14.34
N LYS A 48 9.22 9.42 13.05
CA LYS A 48 8.87 10.38 12.01
C LYS A 48 7.56 9.95 11.35
N VAL A 49 6.68 10.92 11.09
CA VAL A 49 5.45 10.72 10.33
C VAL A 49 5.22 11.94 9.45
N ASP A 50 5.35 11.76 8.15
CA ASP A 50 5.19 12.80 7.12
C ASP A 50 4.94 12.20 5.73
N ALA A 51 4.99 13.02 4.68
CA ALA A 51 4.74 12.57 3.32
C ALA A 51 5.81 11.59 2.79
N LEU A 52 6.98 11.45 3.42
CA LEU A 52 7.98 10.43 3.08
C LEU A 52 7.68 9.06 3.73
N SER A 53 6.70 8.99 4.62
CA SER A 53 6.27 7.77 5.34
C SER A 53 5.42 6.85 4.44
N VAL A 54 5.99 6.47 3.29
CA VAL A 54 5.33 5.81 2.17
C VAL A 54 4.90 4.36 2.47
N HIS A 55 5.73 3.63 3.23
CA HIS A 55 5.60 2.18 3.42
C HIS A 55 4.30 1.80 4.13
N ASN A 56 3.69 0.66 3.74
CA ASN A 56 2.63 0.04 4.51
C ASN A 56 3.22 -0.95 5.52
N LEU A 57 3.21 -0.57 6.80
CA LEU A 57 3.86 -1.32 7.88
C LEU A 57 3.14 -2.63 8.23
N ALA A 58 1.89 -2.81 7.78
CA ALA A 58 1.11 -4.03 8.03
C ALA A 58 1.81 -5.29 7.48
N THR A 59 2.69 -5.15 6.48
CA THR A 59 3.50 -6.25 5.90
C THR A 59 4.35 -6.99 6.93
N TYR A 60 4.69 -6.36 8.06
CA TYR A 60 5.51 -6.95 9.11
C TYR A 60 4.70 -7.72 10.16
N LEU A 61 3.39 -7.50 10.27
CA LEU A 61 2.59 -8.11 11.34
C LEU A 61 2.58 -9.64 11.29
N PRO A 62 2.45 -10.31 10.12
CA PRO A 62 2.43 -11.77 10.07
C PRO A 62 3.72 -12.44 10.58
N SER A 63 4.89 -11.78 10.41
CA SER A 63 6.17 -12.32 10.90
C SER A 63 6.40 -12.09 12.39
N LEU A 64 5.55 -11.29 13.05
CA LEU A 64 5.59 -11.01 14.48
C LEU A 64 4.52 -11.78 15.26
N LYS A 65 3.95 -12.84 14.67
CA LYS A 65 2.93 -13.68 15.31
C LYS A 65 3.38 -14.16 16.70
N GLY A 66 2.49 -13.99 17.68
CA GLY A 66 2.74 -14.35 19.08
C GLY A 66 3.40 -13.27 19.93
N LYS A 67 3.59 -12.06 19.38
CA LYS A 67 4.01 -10.86 20.12
C LYS A 67 2.87 -9.85 20.20
N LYS A 68 2.87 -9.02 21.25
CA LYS A 68 2.04 -7.83 21.33
C LYS A 68 2.68 -6.69 20.56
N VAL A 69 2.05 -6.24 19.47
CA VAL A 69 2.64 -5.30 18.52
C VAL A 69 1.82 -4.02 18.44
N GLY A 70 2.45 -2.88 18.70
CA GLY A 70 1.93 -1.58 18.31
C GLY A 70 2.20 -1.29 16.84
N ILE A 71 1.29 -0.66 16.13
CA ILE A 71 1.50 -0.22 14.74
C ILE A 71 0.93 1.17 14.51
N VAL A 72 1.74 2.06 13.92
CA VAL A 72 1.30 3.37 13.45
C VAL A 72 0.76 3.21 12.02
N VAL A 73 -0.47 3.64 11.76
CA VAL A 73 -1.15 3.39 10.48
C VAL A 73 -1.71 4.64 9.83
N LYS A 74 -1.48 4.75 8.52
CA LYS A 74 -2.29 5.58 7.61
C LYS A 74 -3.65 4.92 7.37
N GLY A 75 -4.61 5.64 6.78
CA GLY A 75 -5.90 5.07 6.37
C GLY A 75 -5.78 3.80 5.52
N CYS A 76 -4.97 3.82 4.46
CA CYS A 76 -4.73 2.63 3.62
C CYS A 76 -3.98 1.48 4.35
N ASP A 77 -3.17 1.80 5.36
CA ASP A 77 -2.44 0.78 6.14
C ASP A 77 -3.40 0.09 7.11
N SER A 78 -4.30 0.85 7.74
CA SER A 78 -5.32 0.32 8.65
C SER A 78 -6.24 -0.68 7.95
N ARG A 79 -6.60 -0.42 6.68
CA ARG A 79 -7.36 -1.36 5.84
C ARG A 79 -6.61 -2.67 5.64
N SER A 80 -5.28 -2.62 5.49
CA SER A 80 -4.47 -3.84 5.41
C SER A 80 -4.41 -4.58 6.74
N VAL A 81 -4.44 -3.89 7.88
CA VAL A 81 -4.58 -4.54 9.19
C VAL A 81 -5.93 -5.25 9.29
N VAL A 82 -7.02 -4.61 8.84
CA VAL A 82 -8.36 -5.24 8.77
C VAL A 82 -8.33 -6.52 7.94
N GLU A 83 -7.74 -6.49 6.75
CA GLU A 83 -7.62 -7.68 5.89
C GLU A 83 -6.80 -8.80 6.53
N LEU A 84 -5.70 -8.47 7.22
CA LEU A 84 -4.91 -9.47 7.96
C LEU A 84 -5.70 -10.12 9.11
N LEU A 85 -6.61 -9.37 9.75
CA LEU A 85 -7.54 -9.90 10.75
C LEU A 85 -8.59 -10.83 10.11
N GLN A 86 -9.19 -10.41 8.99
CA GLN A 86 -10.19 -11.22 8.27
C GLN A 86 -9.61 -12.56 7.80
N GLU A 87 -8.36 -12.57 7.34
CA GLU A 87 -7.64 -13.78 6.93
C GLU A 87 -7.09 -14.61 8.11
N ASN A 88 -7.35 -14.20 9.36
CA ASN A 88 -6.82 -14.82 10.57
C ASN A 88 -5.28 -14.95 10.59
N LEU A 89 -4.58 -14.06 9.90
CA LEU A 89 -3.12 -14.04 9.84
C LEU A 89 -2.53 -13.39 11.10
N ILE A 90 -3.29 -12.52 11.74
CA ILE A 90 -2.98 -11.89 13.02
C ILE A 90 -4.20 -11.98 13.93
N LYS A 91 -3.98 -11.84 15.24
CA LYS A 91 -5.05 -11.82 16.24
C LYS A 91 -5.29 -10.40 16.71
N ARG A 92 -6.55 -10.05 16.99
CA ARG A 92 -6.93 -8.68 17.35
C ARG A 92 -6.34 -8.24 18.69
N GLU A 93 -6.27 -9.15 19.64
CA GLU A 93 -5.73 -8.95 20.99
C GLU A 93 -4.20 -8.75 21.02
N ASP A 94 -3.51 -9.17 19.96
CA ASP A 94 -2.05 -9.06 19.83
C ASP A 94 -1.62 -7.73 19.18
N VAL A 95 -2.56 -6.88 18.75
CA VAL A 95 -2.24 -5.62 18.05
C VAL A 95 -2.87 -4.40 18.69
N THR A 96 -2.07 -3.35 18.86
CA THR A 96 -2.53 -1.99 19.24
C THR A 96 -2.29 -1.04 18.08
N ILE A 97 -3.35 -0.38 17.62
CA ILE A 97 -3.33 0.38 16.37
C ILE A 97 -3.40 1.87 16.67
N PHE A 98 -2.33 2.60 16.36
CA PHE A 98 -2.22 4.05 16.47
C PHE A 98 -2.51 4.68 15.10
N GLY A 99 -3.72 5.21 14.93
CA GLY A 99 -4.20 5.82 13.70
C GLY A 99 -4.04 7.32 13.67
N PHE A 100 -4.00 7.89 12.46
CA PHE A 100 -4.05 9.33 12.24
C PHE A 100 -4.67 9.67 10.88
N GLY A 101 -5.04 10.94 10.69
CA GLY A 101 -5.46 11.47 9.40
C GLY A 101 -4.26 11.69 8.46
N CYS A 102 -4.22 10.97 7.34
CA CYS A 102 -3.16 11.06 6.34
C CYS A 102 -3.48 12.08 5.23
N THR A 103 -2.56 13.02 4.98
CA THR A 103 -2.64 14.03 3.91
C THR A 103 -2.05 13.59 2.56
N GLY A 104 -1.61 12.33 2.47
CA GLY A 104 -0.96 11.77 1.28
C GLY A 104 0.53 11.50 1.48
N VAL A 105 1.11 10.72 0.57
CA VAL A 105 2.54 10.38 0.56
C VAL A 105 3.14 10.67 -0.81
N VAL A 106 4.42 11.04 -0.84
CA VAL A 106 5.11 11.40 -2.09
C VAL A 106 5.34 10.18 -2.99
N ASP A 107 5.45 10.44 -4.28
CA ASP A 107 5.87 9.48 -5.30
C ASP A 107 7.30 9.79 -5.75
N GLN A 108 8.21 8.85 -5.47
CA GLN A 108 9.61 8.98 -5.81
C GLN A 108 9.86 9.03 -7.33
N VAL A 109 8.95 8.45 -8.14
CA VAL A 109 9.01 8.53 -9.60
C VAL A 109 8.72 9.95 -10.07
N LYS A 110 7.72 10.61 -9.47
CA LYS A 110 7.38 12.00 -9.81
C LYS A 110 8.48 12.96 -9.38
N ILE A 111 9.05 12.78 -8.18
CA ILE A 111 10.22 13.56 -7.73
C ILE A 111 11.39 13.36 -8.69
N ARG A 112 11.75 12.11 -9.02
CA ARG A 112 12.83 11.80 -9.96
C ARG A 112 12.61 12.43 -11.34
N ARG A 113 11.38 12.45 -11.85
CA ARG A 113 11.05 13.12 -13.12
C ARG A 113 11.19 14.64 -13.03
N ALA A 114 10.94 15.24 -11.87
CA ALA A 114 11.02 16.68 -11.67
C ALA A 114 12.44 17.20 -11.45
N VAL A 115 13.30 16.44 -10.75
CA VAL A 115 14.65 16.90 -10.36
C VAL A 115 15.80 16.15 -11.04
N GLY A 116 15.53 15.03 -11.70
CA GLY A 116 16.56 14.22 -12.36
C GLY A 116 17.17 13.18 -11.41
N ASP A 117 18.50 13.22 -11.24
CA ASP A 117 19.21 12.23 -10.42
C ASP A 117 18.99 12.43 -8.92
N VAL A 118 18.08 11.64 -8.35
CA VAL A 118 17.76 11.64 -6.92
C VAL A 118 18.88 11.06 -6.04
N GLY A 119 19.95 10.51 -6.63
CA GLY A 119 21.12 10.02 -5.90
C GLY A 119 21.99 11.15 -5.30
N GLN A 120 21.80 12.40 -5.74
CA GLN A 120 22.55 13.58 -5.30
C GLN A 120 21.75 14.50 -4.38
N VAL A 121 20.70 13.97 -3.73
CA VAL A 121 19.86 14.76 -2.81
C VAL A 121 20.62 14.99 -1.50
N GLU A 122 20.87 16.25 -1.19
CA GLU A 122 21.57 16.70 0.01
C GLU A 122 20.60 17.06 1.15
N ALA A 123 19.42 17.56 0.80
CA ALA A 123 18.39 17.95 1.76
C ALA A 123 16.98 17.78 1.18
N CYS A 124 16.03 17.43 2.05
CA CYS A 124 14.59 17.43 1.76
C CYS A 124 13.84 18.06 2.93
N GLU A 125 13.13 19.14 2.66
CA GLU A 125 12.27 19.83 3.62
C GLU A 125 10.83 19.73 3.12
N LEU A 126 9.95 19.22 3.98
CA LEU A 126 8.52 19.10 3.71
C LEU A 126 7.73 20.16 4.46
N SER A 127 6.78 20.78 3.76
CA SER A 127 5.74 21.64 4.34
C SER A 127 4.35 21.14 3.95
N ASP A 128 3.30 21.81 4.43
CA ASP A 128 1.91 21.46 4.09
C ASP A 128 1.59 21.59 2.57
N SER A 129 2.39 22.35 1.81
CA SER A 129 2.13 22.64 0.38
C SER A 129 3.29 22.43 -0.57
N GLU A 130 4.52 22.26 -0.07
CA GLU A 130 5.74 22.24 -0.88
C GLU A 130 6.72 21.16 -0.41
N VAL A 131 7.37 20.52 -1.38
CA VAL A 131 8.57 19.70 -1.21
C VAL A 131 9.76 20.53 -1.70
N LYS A 132 10.64 20.93 -0.77
CA LYS A 132 11.88 21.63 -1.09
C LYS A 132 13.04 20.63 -1.07
N LEU A 133 13.78 20.55 -2.17
CA LEU A 133 14.91 19.66 -2.34
C LEU A 133 16.17 20.45 -2.67
N THR A 134 17.31 20.04 -2.12
CA THR A 134 18.62 20.48 -2.61
C THR A 134 19.28 19.30 -3.30
N VAL A 135 19.54 19.43 -4.60
CA VAL A 135 20.13 18.38 -5.44
C VAL A 135 21.31 18.95 -6.19
N ASP A 136 22.51 18.40 -5.99
CA ASP A 136 23.76 18.90 -6.60
C ASP A 136 23.93 20.43 -6.39
N GLY A 137 23.76 20.87 -5.14
CA GLY A 137 23.78 22.28 -4.74
C GLY A 137 22.66 23.18 -5.29
N LYS A 138 21.69 22.66 -6.06
CA LYS A 138 20.55 23.44 -6.60
C LYS A 138 19.29 23.22 -5.79
N GLU A 139 18.60 24.31 -5.47
CA GLU A 139 17.30 24.25 -4.81
C GLU A 139 16.17 24.03 -5.83
N HIS A 140 15.32 23.05 -5.55
CA HIS A 140 14.08 22.76 -6.26
C HIS A 140 12.90 22.93 -5.31
N LYS A 141 11.87 23.65 -5.75
CA LYS A 141 10.62 23.83 -5.01
C LYS A 141 9.47 23.24 -5.82
N LEU A 142 8.88 22.19 -5.30
CA LEU A 142 7.85 21.41 -5.99
C LEU A 142 6.54 21.46 -5.19
N PRO A 143 5.39 21.75 -5.82
CA PRO A 143 4.09 21.65 -5.15
C PRO A 143 3.88 20.22 -4.62
N LEU A 144 3.58 20.08 -3.32
CA LEU A 144 3.38 18.77 -2.70
C LEU A 144 2.26 17.98 -3.38
N ALA A 145 1.16 18.66 -3.73
CA ALA A 145 0.01 18.07 -4.41
C ALA A 145 0.38 17.34 -5.72
N ASP A 146 1.33 17.90 -6.48
CA ASP A 146 1.79 17.32 -7.76
C ASP A 146 2.72 16.13 -7.52
N MET A 147 3.42 16.12 -6.39
CA MET A 147 4.37 15.06 -6.01
C MET A 147 3.72 13.90 -5.26
N LEU A 148 2.43 13.98 -4.89
CA LEU A 148 1.73 12.88 -4.24
C LEU A 148 1.60 11.66 -5.17
N SER A 149 1.62 10.46 -4.57
CA SER A 149 1.23 9.21 -5.23
C SER A 149 -0.16 9.31 -5.85
N ASP A 150 -0.37 8.74 -7.03
CA ASP A 150 -1.65 8.83 -7.76
C ASP A 150 -2.84 8.36 -6.92
N LYS A 151 -2.67 7.28 -6.14
CA LYS A 151 -3.70 6.77 -5.20
C LYS A 151 -4.12 7.79 -4.13
N CYS A 152 -3.27 8.76 -3.79
CA CYS A 152 -3.55 9.77 -2.78
C CYS A 152 -4.39 10.91 -3.35
N GLN A 153 -4.33 11.15 -4.66
CA GLN A 153 -5.12 12.20 -5.33
C GLN A 153 -6.62 11.88 -5.31
N THR A 154 -6.98 10.60 -5.31
CA THR A 154 -8.36 10.10 -5.25
C THR A 154 -8.63 9.27 -3.98
N CYS A 155 -8.00 9.64 -2.87
CA CYS A 155 -8.11 8.88 -1.62
C CYS A 155 -9.50 8.98 -0.99
N ARG A 156 -10.10 7.81 -0.75
CA ARG A 156 -11.42 7.65 -0.11
C ARG A 156 -11.34 7.42 1.40
N TYR A 157 -10.17 6.99 1.88
CA TYR A 157 -9.93 6.61 3.28
C TYR A 157 -8.66 7.29 3.81
N PRO A 158 -8.67 8.62 4.03
CA PRO A 158 -7.51 9.32 4.59
C PRO A 158 -7.29 9.01 6.08
N ASN A 159 -8.35 8.68 6.82
CA ASN A 159 -8.29 8.33 8.24
C ASN A 159 -8.17 6.80 8.41
N ALA A 160 -7.51 6.38 9.49
CA ALA A 160 -7.50 4.99 9.90
C ALA A 160 -8.93 4.46 10.10
N VAL A 161 -9.31 3.43 9.33
CA VAL A 161 -10.63 2.78 9.43
C VAL A 161 -10.74 1.96 10.73
N LEU A 162 -9.60 1.39 11.15
CA LEU A 162 -9.46 0.70 12.42
C LEU A 162 -8.31 1.34 13.20
N SER A 163 -8.58 1.77 14.43
CA SER A 163 -7.59 2.33 15.36
C SER A 163 -8.06 2.13 16.81
N ASP A 164 -7.13 1.83 17.72
CA ASP A 164 -7.35 1.85 19.17
C ASP A 164 -7.21 3.28 19.71
N GLN A 165 -6.26 4.01 19.16
CA GLN A 165 -6.00 5.40 19.48
C GLN A 165 -5.90 6.19 18.17
N PHE A 166 -6.58 7.33 18.11
CA PHE A 166 -6.53 8.23 16.96
C PHE A 166 -5.89 9.54 17.37
N VAL A 167 -4.93 10.01 16.57
CA VAL A 167 -4.19 11.25 16.85
C VAL A 167 -4.56 12.33 15.83
N GLY A 168 -4.95 13.48 16.35
CA GLY A 168 -5.32 14.64 15.56
C GLY A 168 -6.77 14.64 15.11
N GLU A 169 -7.05 15.51 14.13
CA GLU A 169 -8.38 15.64 13.55
C GLU A 169 -8.54 14.72 12.33
N GLU A 170 -9.77 14.28 12.12
CA GLU A 170 -10.11 13.54 10.92
C GLU A 170 -10.01 14.42 9.68
N ILE A 171 -9.44 13.86 8.62
CA ILE A 171 -9.35 14.47 7.31
C ILE A 171 -10.57 14.06 6.50
N LYS A 172 -11.21 15.04 5.86
CA LYS A 172 -12.33 14.76 4.94
C LYS A 172 -11.81 14.01 3.71
N ALA A 173 -12.46 12.91 3.35
CA ALA A 173 -12.20 12.22 2.09
C ALA A 173 -12.40 13.16 0.89
N THR A 174 -11.54 13.03 -0.11
CA THR A 174 -11.50 13.94 -1.27
C THR A 174 -12.19 13.37 -2.50
N ALA A 175 -12.61 12.10 -2.47
CA ALA A 175 -13.12 11.38 -3.63
C ALA A 175 -14.26 10.41 -3.26
N SER A 176 -15.21 10.22 -4.17
CA SER A 176 -16.18 9.10 -4.12
C SER A 176 -15.56 7.79 -4.64
N PHE A 177 -16.31 6.68 -4.59
CA PHE A 177 -15.89 5.42 -5.20
C PHE A 177 -15.55 5.62 -6.69
N GLU A 178 -16.45 6.25 -7.45
CA GLU A 178 -16.33 6.50 -8.88
C GLU A 178 -15.14 7.39 -9.22
N ASP A 179 -14.90 8.45 -8.44
CA ASP A 179 -13.73 9.32 -8.61
C ASP A 179 -12.40 8.55 -8.51
N GLY A 180 -12.39 7.47 -7.72
CA GLY A 180 -11.25 6.58 -7.51
C GLY A 180 -10.76 5.86 -8.76
N TYR A 181 -11.58 5.70 -9.80
CA TYR A 181 -11.30 4.84 -10.95
C TYR A 181 -11.23 5.57 -12.30
N LYS A 182 -11.17 6.92 -12.33
CA LYS A 182 -11.07 7.70 -13.58
C LYS A 182 -9.87 7.33 -14.46
N ASP A 183 -8.72 7.05 -13.84
CA ASP A 183 -7.52 6.55 -14.52
C ASP A 183 -7.72 5.17 -15.17
N LEU A 184 -8.51 4.32 -14.50
CA LEU A 184 -8.89 3.02 -15.01
C LEU A 184 -9.90 3.13 -16.17
N GLU A 185 -10.85 4.08 -16.13
CA GLU A 185 -11.81 4.31 -17.22
C GLU A 185 -11.12 4.66 -18.55
N GLU A 186 -10.11 5.54 -18.52
CA GLU A 186 -9.31 5.88 -19.70
C GLU A 186 -8.60 4.64 -20.27
N PHE A 187 -8.08 3.78 -19.38
CA PHE A 187 -7.43 2.54 -19.79
C PHE A 187 -8.44 1.50 -20.33
N GLU A 188 -9.61 1.38 -19.72
CA GLU A 188 -10.67 0.45 -20.11
C GLU A 188 -11.26 0.76 -21.48
N ALA A 189 -11.32 2.04 -21.85
CA ALA A 189 -11.81 2.53 -23.14
C ALA A 189 -10.94 2.08 -24.33
N LYS A 190 -9.71 1.64 -24.10
CA LYS A 190 -8.84 1.06 -25.13
C LYS A 190 -9.37 -0.30 -25.60
N SER A 191 -9.05 -0.66 -26.84
CA SER A 191 -9.36 -1.99 -27.39
C SER A 191 -8.64 -3.11 -26.63
N THR A 192 -9.12 -4.34 -26.76
CA THR A 192 -8.48 -5.51 -26.11
C THR A 192 -7.03 -5.67 -26.57
N GLU A 193 -6.78 -5.45 -27.85
CA GLU A 193 -5.47 -5.51 -28.48
C GLU A 193 -4.52 -4.46 -27.90
N GLU A 194 -4.98 -3.20 -27.74
CA GLU A 194 -4.19 -2.12 -27.14
C GLU A 194 -3.88 -2.39 -25.66
N LYS A 195 -4.87 -2.84 -24.89
CA LYS A 195 -4.68 -3.21 -23.47
C LYS A 195 -3.66 -4.34 -23.34
N PHE A 196 -3.76 -5.35 -24.19
CA PHE A 196 -2.83 -6.48 -24.18
C PHE A 196 -1.41 -6.04 -24.60
N ALA A 197 -1.28 -5.26 -25.67
CA ALA A 197 0.00 -4.73 -26.14
C ALA A 197 0.70 -3.85 -25.08
N PHE A 198 -0.05 -2.95 -24.43
CA PHE A 198 0.45 -2.14 -23.32
C PHE A 198 1.09 -3.01 -22.25
N TRP A 199 0.37 -4.04 -21.81
CA TRP A 199 0.85 -4.90 -20.75
C TRP A 199 2.02 -5.79 -21.16
N LEU A 200 2.07 -6.28 -22.40
CA LEU A 200 3.23 -6.99 -22.92
C LEU A 200 4.48 -6.09 -22.90
N GLY A 201 4.34 -4.81 -23.27
CA GLY A 201 5.42 -3.82 -23.17
C GLY A 201 5.88 -3.58 -21.73
N GLU A 202 4.96 -3.44 -20.78
CA GLU A 202 5.29 -3.32 -19.36
C GLU A 202 5.97 -4.58 -18.80
N MET A 203 5.52 -5.77 -19.21
CA MET A 203 6.12 -7.03 -18.80
C MET A 203 7.51 -7.25 -19.42
N ASP A 204 7.78 -6.72 -20.61
CA ASP A 204 9.12 -6.75 -21.20
C ASP A 204 10.14 -6.05 -20.30
N ARG A 205 9.78 -4.85 -19.81
CA ARG A 205 10.57 -4.03 -18.88
C ARG A 205 10.74 -4.66 -17.49
N CYS A 206 9.84 -5.56 -17.08
CA CYS A 206 9.87 -6.14 -15.75
C CYS A 206 11.11 -7.02 -15.55
N ILE A 207 11.93 -6.71 -14.55
CA ILE A 207 13.15 -7.47 -14.21
C ILE A 207 12.92 -8.65 -13.25
N ARG A 208 11.66 -8.98 -12.96
CA ARG A 208 11.27 -10.10 -12.06
C ARG A 208 11.96 -10.07 -10.69
N CYS A 209 12.17 -8.88 -10.12
CA CYS A 209 12.74 -8.73 -8.78
C CYS A 209 11.77 -9.11 -7.63
N TYR A 210 10.48 -9.29 -7.95
CA TYR A 210 9.39 -9.59 -7.01
C TYR A 210 9.20 -8.60 -5.86
N ALA A 211 9.74 -7.39 -5.96
CA ALA A 211 9.54 -6.33 -4.98
C ALA A 211 8.05 -6.01 -4.76
N CYS A 212 7.27 -6.04 -5.85
CA CYS A 212 5.82 -5.83 -5.80
C CYS A 212 5.06 -6.86 -4.93
N ARG A 213 5.54 -8.11 -4.87
CA ARG A 213 5.01 -9.15 -3.99
C ARG A 213 5.52 -8.95 -2.55
N ASN A 214 6.81 -8.68 -2.39
CA ASN A 214 7.42 -8.55 -1.05
C ASN A 214 6.91 -7.34 -0.27
N ALA A 215 6.52 -6.28 -0.96
CA ALA A 215 5.93 -5.10 -0.36
C ALA A 215 4.44 -5.27 -0.01
N CYS A 216 3.75 -6.27 -0.59
CA CYS A 216 2.33 -6.49 -0.37
C CYS A 216 2.06 -7.13 1.01
N PRO A 217 1.23 -6.51 1.87
CA PRO A 217 0.87 -7.10 3.18
C PRO A 217 0.12 -8.43 3.09
N MET A 218 -0.62 -8.65 1.99
CA MET A 218 -1.44 -9.85 1.78
C MET A 218 -0.68 -11.01 1.11
N CYS A 219 0.57 -10.79 0.67
CA CYS A 219 1.40 -11.84 0.09
C CYS A 219 2.21 -12.56 1.19
N VAL A 220 1.53 -13.41 1.97
CA VAL A 220 2.11 -14.13 3.12
C VAL A 220 2.64 -15.53 2.79
N CYS A 221 2.13 -16.18 1.73
CA CYS A 221 2.56 -17.52 1.30
C CYS A 221 3.86 -17.52 0.49
N ARG A 222 4.84 -16.67 0.85
CA ARG A 222 6.00 -16.35 0.00
C ARG A 222 6.75 -17.61 -0.45
N ASP A 223 7.01 -18.53 0.46
CA ASP A 223 7.77 -19.76 0.18
C ASP A 223 7.04 -20.75 -0.76
N HIS A 224 5.73 -20.63 -0.87
CA HIS A 224 4.88 -21.44 -1.77
C HIS A 224 4.36 -20.65 -2.97
N CYS A 225 4.78 -19.39 -3.11
CA CYS A 225 4.33 -18.52 -4.19
C CYS A 225 4.84 -19.04 -5.54
N VAL A 226 4.05 -18.88 -6.59
CA VAL A 226 4.43 -19.17 -7.99
C VAL A 226 5.81 -18.58 -8.38
N ALA A 227 6.19 -17.47 -7.76
CA ALA A 227 7.47 -16.78 -7.95
C ALA A 227 8.70 -17.52 -7.41
N GLN A 228 8.52 -18.43 -6.45
CA GLN A 228 9.60 -19.13 -5.73
C GLN A 228 9.43 -20.66 -5.72
N SER A 229 8.19 -21.16 -5.85
CA SER A 229 7.88 -22.58 -5.85
C SER A 229 8.62 -23.32 -6.95
N ARG A 230 9.34 -24.36 -6.55
CA ARG A 230 9.97 -25.32 -7.47
C ARG A 230 9.09 -26.54 -7.73
N ASP A 231 8.14 -26.82 -6.84
CA ASP A 231 7.22 -27.95 -6.94
C ASP A 231 5.80 -27.55 -6.48
N PRO A 232 4.83 -27.42 -7.41
CA PRO A 232 5.02 -27.54 -8.85
C PRO A 232 5.84 -26.36 -9.42
N HIS A 233 6.55 -26.62 -10.51
CA HIS A 233 7.39 -25.63 -11.20
C HIS A 233 6.55 -24.79 -12.16
N TRP A 234 6.02 -23.67 -11.69
CA TRP A 234 5.12 -22.84 -12.47
C TRP A 234 5.82 -21.92 -13.48
N LEU A 235 6.95 -21.32 -13.08
CA LEU A 235 7.66 -20.32 -13.86
C LEU A 235 9.06 -20.83 -14.19
N SER A 236 9.44 -20.71 -15.47
CA SER A 236 10.80 -21.01 -15.88
C SER A 236 11.80 -20.01 -15.27
N GLN A 237 13.07 -20.38 -15.21
CA GLN A 237 14.14 -19.44 -14.81
C GLN A 237 14.35 -18.33 -15.84
N GLU A 238 13.92 -18.55 -17.09
CA GLU A 238 14.05 -17.57 -18.15
C GLU A 238 13.09 -16.40 -17.93
N ALA A 239 13.56 -15.18 -18.17
CA ALA A 239 12.81 -13.96 -17.95
C ALA A 239 11.89 -13.61 -19.13
N HIS A 240 11.12 -14.59 -19.64
CA HIS A 240 10.17 -14.35 -20.74
C HIS A 240 9.00 -13.48 -20.32
N VAL A 241 8.50 -12.68 -21.26
CA VAL A 241 7.29 -11.85 -21.10
C VAL A 241 6.10 -12.69 -20.65
N ARG A 242 5.90 -13.86 -21.26
CA ARG A 242 4.82 -14.81 -20.90
C ARG A 242 4.83 -15.17 -19.41
N ASP A 243 6.00 -15.46 -18.87
CA ASP A 243 6.14 -15.92 -17.48
C ASP A 243 5.96 -14.73 -16.51
N LYS A 244 6.45 -13.54 -16.87
CA LYS A 244 6.22 -12.30 -16.10
C LYS A 244 4.73 -11.92 -16.10
N TRP A 245 4.07 -12.07 -17.25
CA TRP A 245 2.62 -11.90 -17.41
C TRP A 245 1.85 -12.86 -16.51
N MET A 246 2.16 -14.15 -16.60
CA MET A 246 1.51 -15.18 -15.76
C MET A 246 1.67 -14.87 -14.28
N PHE A 247 2.88 -14.50 -13.83
CA PHE A 247 3.11 -14.08 -12.44
C PHE A 247 2.22 -12.90 -12.03
N GLN A 248 2.17 -11.82 -12.83
CA GLN A 248 1.39 -10.63 -12.45
C GLN A 248 -0.12 -10.90 -12.45
N VAL A 249 -0.63 -11.70 -13.39
CA VAL A 249 -2.04 -12.13 -13.39
C VAL A 249 -2.35 -12.95 -12.14
N ILE A 250 -1.54 -13.96 -11.82
CA ILE A 250 -1.73 -14.76 -10.58
C ILE A 250 -1.66 -13.87 -9.34
N HIS A 251 -0.67 -12.97 -9.28
CA HIS A 251 -0.52 -12.04 -8.17
C HIS A 251 -1.72 -11.08 -8.05
N ALA A 252 -2.33 -10.64 -9.16
CA ALA A 252 -3.55 -9.84 -9.13
C ALA A 252 -4.75 -10.66 -8.69
N TYR A 253 -4.94 -11.84 -9.28
CA TYR A 253 -6.04 -12.72 -9.00
C TYR A 253 -6.09 -13.20 -7.53
N HIS A 254 -4.95 -13.55 -6.94
CA HIS A 254 -4.88 -13.95 -5.52
C HIS A 254 -5.28 -12.84 -4.53
N LEU A 255 -5.26 -11.58 -4.98
CA LEU A 255 -5.61 -10.41 -4.18
C LEU A 255 -7.02 -9.88 -4.49
N THR A 256 -7.75 -10.51 -5.41
CA THR A 256 -9.14 -10.16 -5.71
C THR A 256 -9.98 -10.26 -4.44
N GLY A 257 -10.65 -9.16 -4.06
CA GLY A 257 -11.41 -9.08 -2.81
C GLY A 257 -10.57 -8.93 -1.54
N ARG A 258 -9.25 -8.79 -1.66
CA ARG A 258 -8.32 -8.57 -0.52
C ARG A 258 -7.44 -7.32 -0.68
N CYS A 259 -7.37 -6.74 -1.89
CA CYS A 259 -6.50 -5.62 -2.15
C CYS A 259 -7.07 -4.31 -1.61
N THR A 260 -6.35 -3.65 -0.70
CA THR A 260 -6.76 -2.37 -0.11
C THR A 260 -6.32 -1.15 -0.91
N GLU A 261 -5.80 -1.34 -2.13
CA GLU A 261 -5.27 -0.29 -3.00
C GLU A 261 -4.18 0.58 -2.35
N CYS A 262 -3.42 0.01 -1.41
CA CYS A 262 -2.35 0.73 -0.73
C CYS A 262 -1.18 1.14 -1.65
N GLY A 263 -1.10 0.64 -2.89
CA GLY A 263 -0.12 1.08 -3.89
C GLY A 263 1.31 0.58 -3.71
N GLU A 264 1.61 -0.17 -2.64
CA GLU A 264 2.96 -0.67 -2.36
C GLU A 264 3.57 -1.49 -3.50
N CYS A 265 2.75 -2.25 -4.22
CA CYS A 265 3.21 -3.07 -5.34
C CYS A 265 3.78 -2.24 -6.51
N GLN A 266 3.22 -1.06 -6.77
CA GLN A 266 3.69 -0.11 -7.78
C GLN A 266 4.86 0.70 -7.25
N ARG A 267 4.74 1.25 -6.03
CA ARG A 267 5.81 2.00 -5.37
C ARG A 267 7.12 1.23 -5.32
N ALA A 268 7.07 -0.07 -5.02
CA ALA A 268 8.25 -0.91 -4.91
C ALA A 268 8.85 -1.33 -6.27
N CYS A 269 8.23 -0.98 -7.39
CA CYS A 269 8.70 -1.37 -8.72
C CYS A 269 9.87 -0.47 -9.17
N PRO A 270 11.09 -1.00 -9.35
CA PRO A 270 12.25 -0.18 -9.72
C PRO A 270 12.22 0.30 -11.18
N VAL A 271 11.28 -0.21 -11.98
CA VAL A 271 11.08 0.14 -13.39
C VAL A 271 9.71 0.78 -13.62
N ASP A 272 9.08 1.31 -12.57
CA ASP A 272 7.87 2.15 -12.65
C ASP A 272 6.66 1.51 -13.36
N ILE A 273 6.54 0.18 -13.33
CA ILE A 273 5.37 -0.51 -13.92
C ILE A 273 4.13 -0.18 -13.08
N PRO A 274 2.99 0.22 -13.70
CA PRO A 274 1.77 0.61 -12.99
C PRO A 274 0.96 -0.59 -12.48
N ILE A 275 1.55 -1.41 -11.61
CA ILE A 275 0.95 -2.66 -11.11
C ILE A 275 -0.37 -2.42 -10.36
N LEU A 276 -0.56 -1.24 -9.76
CA LEU A 276 -1.79 -0.91 -9.03
C LEU A 276 -3.02 -0.91 -9.96
N LEU A 277 -2.84 -0.58 -11.25
CA LEU A 277 -3.93 -0.56 -12.24
C LEU A 277 -4.64 -1.92 -12.35
N PHE A 278 -3.89 -3.03 -12.28
CA PHE A 278 -4.49 -4.37 -12.21
C PHE A 278 -5.39 -4.53 -11.00
N LYS A 279 -4.89 -4.13 -9.83
CA LYS A 279 -5.61 -4.35 -8.58
C LYS A 279 -6.87 -3.50 -8.52
N LYS A 280 -6.80 -2.27 -9.02
CA LYS A 280 -7.96 -1.38 -9.17
C LYS A 280 -9.02 -2.01 -10.06
N LYS A 281 -8.65 -2.60 -11.20
CA LYS A 281 -9.60 -3.33 -12.04
C LYS A 281 -10.33 -4.43 -11.28
N PHE A 282 -9.59 -5.32 -10.61
CA PHE A 282 -10.21 -6.39 -9.83
C PHE A 282 -11.09 -5.87 -8.69
N ASN A 283 -10.69 -4.79 -8.03
CA ASN A 283 -11.51 -4.20 -6.97
C ASN A 283 -12.79 -3.54 -7.50
N LYS A 284 -12.73 -2.88 -8.66
CA LYS A 284 -13.92 -2.34 -9.34
C LYS A 284 -14.90 -3.46 -9.65
N GLU A 285 -14.43 -4.56 -10.25
CA GLU A 285 -15.26 -5.75 -10.51
C GLU A 285 -15.86 -6.34 -9.23
N ILE A 286 -15.08 -6.42 -8.14
CA ILE A 286 -15.58 -6.94 -6.86
C ILE A 286 -16.64 -6.03 -6.25
N LYS A 287 -16.50 -4.70 -6.37
CA LYS A 287 -17.54 -3.77 -5.94
C LYS A 287 -18.81 -3.91 -6.79
N GLU A 288 -18.68 -3.94 -8.10
CA GLU A 288 -19.82 -4.01 -9.02
C GLU A 288 -20.60 -5.33 -8.87
N VAL A 289 -19.89 -6.44 -8.69
CA VAL A 289 -20.50 -7.76 -8.55
C VAL A 289 -20.95 -8.02 -7.12
N PHE A 290 -20.13 -7.77 -6.10
CA PHE A 290 -20.46 -8.23 -4.73
C PHE A 290 -20.81 -7.11 -3.75
N ASP A 291 -20.83 -5.86 -4.20
CA ASP A 291 -20.94 -4.67 -3.35
C ASP A 291 -19.92 -4.67 -2.19
N TYR A 292 -18.73 -5.23 -2.43
CA TYR A 292 -17.71 -5.44 -1.42
C TYR A 292 -16.48 -4.57 -1.65
N GLU A 293 -15.90 -4.07 -0.55
CA GLU A 293 -14.63 -3.36 -0.54
C GLU A 293 -13.71 -3.89 0.53
N ALA A 294 -12.47 -4.20 0.14
CA ALA A 294 -11.47 -4.77 1.03
C ALA A 294 -11.09 -3.81 2.18
N GLY A 295 -10.95 -4.36 3.38
CA GLY A 295 -10.35 -3.72 4.55
C GLY A 295 -11.24 -2.71 5.27
N LEU A 296 -12.57 -2.77 5.11
CA LEU A 296 -13.49 -1.84 5.77
C LEU A 296 -14.09 -2.37 7.07
N ASP A 297 -14.38 -3.67 7.15
CA ASP A 297 -14.97 -4.29 8.34
C ASP A 297 -14.23 -5.58 8.68
N PRO A 298 -13.57 -5.68 9.86
CA PRO A 298 -12.86 -6.89 10.26
C PRO A 298 -13.76 -8.11 10.47
N LYS A 299 -15.08 -7.93 10.55
CA LYS A 299 -16.06 -9.02 10.69
C LYS A 299 -16.66 -9.46 9.35
N ALA A 300 -16.47 -8.69 8.28
CA ALA A 300 -16.95 -9.07 6.96
C ALA A 300 -16.17 -10.28 6.44
N THR A 301 -16.86 -11.19 5.74
CA THR A 301 -16.21 -12.28 5.03
C THR A 301 -16.01 -11.87 3.56
N PRO A 302 -14.78 -11.91 3.02
CA PRO A 302 -14.55 -11.57 1.62
C PRO A 302 -15.40 -12.44 0.67
N PRO A 303 -15.88 -11.91 -0.47
CA PRO A 303 -16.80 -12.63 -1.35
C PRO A 303 -16.27 -13.97 -1.86
N LEU A 304 -14.96 -14.07 -2.10
CA LEU A 304 -14.32 -15.30 -2.57
C LEU A 304 -14.02 -16.33 -1.46
N GLN A 305 -14.39 -16.04 -0.22
CA GLN A 305 -14.29 -16.94 0.93
C GLN A 305 -15.64 -17.41 1.46
N THR A 306 -16.72 -16.95 0.84
CA THR A 306 -18.08 -17.35 1.22
C THR A 306 -18.78 -17.97 0.03
N PHE A 307 -19.88 -18.65 0.31
CA PHE A 307 -20.77 -19.19 -0.70
C PHE A 307 -22.18 -18.68 -0.41
N LYS A 308 -22.81 -18.09 -1.42
CA LYS A 308 -24.23 -17.79 -1.44
C LYS A 308 -24.87 -18.60 -2.57
N ILE A 309 -26.07 -19.11 -2.31
CA ILE A 309 -26.84 -19.84 -3.32
C ILE A 309 -27.23 -18.90 -4.47
N GLU A 310 -27.57 -17.65 -4.14
CA GLU A 310 -27.94 -16.63 -5.12
C GLU A 310 -27.12 -15.36 -4.83
N GLU A 311 -26.49 -14.81 -5.88
CA GLU A 311 -25.84 -13.51 -5.81
C GLU A 311 -26.77 -12.43 -6.38
N PRO A 312 -27.04 -11.32 -5.66
CA PRO A 312 -28.04 -10.33 -6.08
C PRO A 312 -27.81 -9.70 -7.46
N THR A 313 -26.55 -9.63 -7.88
CA THR A 313 -26.11 -8.96 -9.12
C THR A 313 -25.79 -9.95 -10.25
N ILE A 314 -25.53 -11.22 -9.93
CA ILE A 314 -25.22 -12.26 -10.92
C ILE A 314 -26.51 -12.97 -11.26
N LYS A 315 -27.07 -12.64 -12.42
CA LYS A 315 -28.21 -13.37 -12.96
C LYS A 315 -27.70 -14.63 -13.64
N GLU A 316 -28.13 -15.80 -13.16
CA GLU A 316 -27.96 -17.01 -13.93
C GLU A 316 -28.57 -16.81 -15.32
N LYS A 317 -27.85 -17.31 -16.32
CA LYS A 317 -28.29 -17.16 -17.69
C LYS A 317 -29.55 -18.02 -17.86
N GLU A 318 -30.70 -17.38 -18.07
CA GLU A 318 -31.93 -18.08 -18.45
C GLU A 318 -31.73 -18.67 -19.84
N TRP A 319 -31.40 -19.95 -19.93
CA TRP A 319 -31.35 -20.71 -21.18
C TRP A 319 -32.14 -22.00 -21.05
#